data_AF-A0A0F8ULX9-F1
#
_entry.id   AF-A0A0F8ULX9-F1
#
_cell.length_a   1.000
_cell.length_b   1.000
_cell.length_c   1.000
_cell.angle_alpha   90.00
_cell.angle_beta   90.00
_cell.angle_gamma   90.00
#
_symmetry.space_group_name_H-M   'P 1'
#
loop_
_entity.id
_entity.type
_entity.pdbx_description
1 polymer ?
#
loop_
_entity_poly.entity_id
_entity_poly.type
_entity_poly.pdbx_seq_one_letter_code
_entity_poly.pdbx_strand_id
1 'polypeptide(L)' 'GRTILGATNPLASAPGTIRGDFAIDVGRNVCHGSDSVENAKKEIALWFKPEELQKYKHSQFDWIYEKA' A
#
# COMPACT_ATOMS: atom_id res chain seq x y z
N GLY A 1 4.88 -0.88 0.09
CA GLY A 1 3.54 -0.47 0.55
C GLY A 1 3.50 -0.29 2.05
N ARG A 2 3.63 -1.37 2.83
CA ARG A 2 3.41 -1.37 4.29
C ARG A 2 4.24 -0.36 5.08
N THR A 3 5.50 -0.14 4.70
CA THR A 3 6.35 0.86 5.37
C THR A 3 5.74 2.26 5.35
N ILE A 4 5.10 2.66 4.24
CA ILE A 4 4.43 3.96 4.12
C ILE A 4 3.19 4.01 5.01
N LEU A 5 2.46 2.90 5.14
CA LEU A 5 1.27 2.83 6.00
C LEU A 5 1.61 2.96 7.49
N GLY A 6 2.75 2.43 7.92
CA GLY A 6 3.11 2.31 9.34
C GLY A 6 2.67 0.98 9.97
N ALA A 7 3.01 0.77 11.24
CA ALA A 7 2.66 -0.42 12.00
C ALA A 7 1.13 -0.61 12.08
N THR A 8 0.65 -1.84 12.28
CA THR A 8 -0.81 -2.10 12.40
C THR A 8 -1.42 -1.33 13.58
N ASN A 9 -0.70 -1.27 14.71
CA ASN A 9 -1.05 -0.41 15.83
C ASN A 9 -0.44 0.98 15.61
N PRO A 10 -1.25 2.05 15.46
CA PRO A 10 -0.75 3.41 15.26
C PRO A 10 0.22 3.88 16.34
N LEU A 11 0.03 3.45 17.59
CA LEU A 11 0.92 3.79 18.70
C LEU A 11 2.38 3.32 18.52
N ALA A 12 2.60 2.32 17.66
CA ALA A 12 3.92 1.82 17.29
C ALA A 12 4.41 2.34 15.92
N SER A 13 3.66 3.26 15.30
CA SER A 13 4.01 3.83 13.99
C SER A 13 4.88 5.07 14.17
N ALA A 14 5.85 5.25 13.28
CA ALA A 14 6.68 6.45 13.26
C ALA A 14 5.91 7.64 12.64
N PRO A 15 6.14 8.89 13.10
CA PRO A 15 5.70 10.09 12.38
C PRO A 15 6.17 10.08 10.93
N GLY A 16 5.36 10.59 10.01
CA GLY A 16 5.55 10.54 8.56
C GLY A 16 5.00 9.28 7.89
N THR A 17 4.56 8.28 8.67
CA THR A 17 3.75 7.18 8.14
C THR A 17 2.26 7.53 8.24
N ILE A 18 1.42 6.96 7.38
CA ILE A 18 -0.02 7.28 7.36
C ILE A 18 -0.66 7.08 8.74
N ARG A 19 -0.38 5.96 9.41
CA ARG A 19 -0.95 5.69 10.74
C ARG A 19 -0.29 6.50 11.85
N GLY A 20 1.01 6.82 11.73
CA GLY A 20 1.69 7.70 12.68
C GLY A 20 1.15 9.13 12.65
N ASP A 21 0.71 9.60 11.48
CA ASP A 21 0.21 10.96 11.31
C ASP A 21 -1.30 11.09 11.52
N PHE A 22 -2.08 10.04 11.22
CA PHE A 22 -3.54 10.15 11.11
C PHE A 22 -4.36 9.15 11.93
N ALA A 23 -3.73 8.30 12.75
CA ALA A 23 -4.46 7.30 13.54
C ALA A 23 -3.96 7.21 14.99
N ILE A 24 -4.84 6.74 15.88
CA ILE A 24 -4.54 6.53 17.30
C ILE A 24 -4.85 5.07 17.67
N ASP A 25 -6.06 4.60 17.40
CA ASP A 25 -6.51 3.27 17.78
C ASP A 25 -6.25 2.20 16.71
N VAL A 26 -5.83 1.01 17.15
CA VAL A 26 -5.59 -0.15 16.26
C VAL A 26 -6.84 -0.56 15.47
N GLY A 27 -8.04 -0.45 16.07
CA GLY A 27 -9.31 -0.77 15.41
C GLY A 27 -9.85 0.33 14.49
N ARG A 28 -9.16 1.48 14.41
CA ARG A 28 -9.50 2.64 13.57
C ARG A 28 -8.24 3.20 12.91
N ASN A 29 -7.44 2.31 12.32
CA ASN A 29 -6.12 2.63 11.76
C ASN A 29 -6.14 3.04 10.26
N VAL A 30 -7.29 3.52 9.78
CA VAL A 30 -7.55 4.21 8.49
C VAL A 30 -7.39 3.38 7.21
N CYS A 31 -6.35 2.56 7.09
CA CYS A 31 -5.97 1.94 5.82
C CYS A 31 -5.59 0.46 5.95
N HIS A 32 -5.76 -0.29 4.86
CA HIS A 32 -5.26 -1.67 4.68
C HIS A 32 -4.13 -1.70 3.64
N GLY A 33 -3.28 -2.73 3.72
CA GLY A 33 -2.33 -3.06 2.66
C GLY A 33 -1.82 -4.48 2.82
N SER A 34 -1.81 -5.23 1.72
CA SER A 34 -1.45 -6.64 1.68
C SER A 34 -0.10 -6.91 2.35
N ASP A 35 -0.01 -8.00 3.11
CA ASP A 35 1.16 -8.37 3.93
C ASP A 35 2.27 -9.09 3.16
N SER A 36 1.95 -9.62 1.99
CA SER A 36 2.82 -10.46 1.18
C SER A 36 2.41 -10.38 -0.28
N VAL A 37 3.31 -10.81 -1.18
CA VAL A 37 3.01 -10.88 -2.62
C VAL A 37 1.88 -11.87 -2.90
N GLU A 38 1.83 -12.99 -2.17
CA GLU A 38 0.78 -13.99 -2.36
C GLU A 38 -0.60 -13.45 -1.95
N ASN A 39 -0.70 -12.82 -0.77
CA ASN A 39 -1.96 -12.22 -0.34
C ASN A 39 -2.35 -11.02 -1.20
N ALA A 40 -1.38 -10.24 -1.70
CA ALA A 40 -1.68 -9.17 -2.66
C ALA A 40 -2.36 -9.71 -3.92
N LYS A 41 -1.88 -10.82 -4.48
CA LYS A 41 -2.51 -11.45 -5.66
C LYS A 41 -3.95 -11.91 -5.36
N LYS A 42 -4.17 -12.52 -4.20
CA LYS A 42 -5.51 -12.97 -3.75
C LYS A 42 -6.44 -11.78 -3.54
N GLU A 43 -5.99 -10.73 -2.87
CA GLU A 43 -6.76 -9.52 -2.61
C GLU A 43 -7.08 -8.75 -3.91
N ILE A 44 -6.13 -8.59 -4.82
CA ILE A 44 -6.37 -7.94 -6.13
C ILE A 44 -7.48 -8.68 -6.89
N ALA A 45 -7.39 -10.02 -6.96
CA ALA A 45 -8.40 -10.84 -7.64
C ALA A 45 -9.77 -10.87 -6.92
N LEU A 46 -9.79 -10.63 -5.60
CA LEU A 46 -11.02 -10.53 -4.83
C LEU A 46 -11.76 -9.21 -5.10
N TRP A 47 -11.02 -8.10 -5.16
CA TRP A 47 -11.60 -6.75 -5.22
C TRP A 47 -11.80 -6.24 -6.65
N PHE A 48 -11.04 -6.72 -7.62
CA PHE A 48 -11.06 -6.22 -8.99
C PHE A 48 -11.21 -7.35 -10.00
N LYS A 49 -11.98 -7.07 -11.05
CA LYS A 49 -11.98 -7.89 -12.27
C LYS A 49 -10.75 -7.58 -13.12
N PRO A 50 -10.24 -8.53 -13.93
CA PRO A 50 -9.08 -8.30 -14.78
C PRO A 50 -9.22 -7.09 -15.71
N GLU A 51 -10.41 -6.83 -16.23
CA GLU A 51 -10.70 -5.70 -17.12
C GLU A 51 -10.68 -4.32 -16.45
N GLU A 52 -10.74 -4.25 -15.12
CA GLU A 52 -10.64 -3.00 -14.36
C GLU A 52 -9.17 -2.55 -14.21
N LEU A 53 -8.21 -3.46 -14.40
CA LEU A 53 -6.78 -3.18 -14.26
C LEU A 53 -6.20 -2.56 -15.53
N GLN A 54 -5.82 -1.28 -15.44
CA GLN A 54 -5.25 -0.54 -16.57
C GLN A 54 -3.73 -0.65 -16.61
N LYS A 55 -3.20 -1.14 -17.74
CA LYS A 55 -1.76 -1.18 -18.01
C LYS A 55 -1.32 0.09 -18.73
N TYR A 56 -0.37 0.83 -18.14
CA TYR A 56 0.19 2.04 -18.75
C TYR A 56 1.69 2.19 -18.42
N LYS A 57 2.41 3.01 -19.18
CA LYS A 57 3.79 3.44 -18.87
C LYS A 57 3.76 4.85 -18.28
N HIS A 58 4.29 5.03 -17.08
CA HIS A 58 4.40 6.34 -16.46
C HIS A 58 5.41 7.22 -17.22
N SER A 59 5.10 8.51 -17.43
CA SER A 59 5.97 9.43 -18.19
C SER A 59 7.36 9.61 -17.56
N GLN A 60 7.46 9.44 -16.24
CA GLN A 60 8.73 9.51 -15.51
C GLN A 60 9.37 8.15 -15.24
N PHE A 61 8.88 7.07 -15.87
CA PHE A 61 9.35 5.71 -15.57
C PHE A 61 10.89 5.59 -15.66
N ASP A 62 11.48 6.14 -16.72
CA ASP A 62 12.93 6.06 -16.97
C ASP A 62 13.75 6.97 -16.03
N TRP A 63 13.10 7.91 -15.32
CA TRP A 63 13.75 8.74 -14.28
C TRP A 63 13.69 8.10 -12.89
N ILE A 64 12.74 7.18 -12.67
CA ILE A 64 12.54 6.49 -11.39
C ILE A 64 13.32 5.16 -11.36
N TYR A 65 13.38 4.46 -12.50
CA TYR A 65 14.00 3.13 -12.61
C TYR A 65 15.22 3.16 -13.54
N GLU A 66 16.38 2.75 -13.01
CA GLU A 66 17.64 2.67 -13.78
C GLU A 66 17.63 1.51 -14.79
N LYS A 67 16.97 0.39 -14.46
CA LYS A 67 16.88 -0.80 -15.30
C LYS A 67 15.44 -1.28 -15.36
N ALA A 68 14.92 -1.38 -16.58
CA ALA A 68 13.61 -1.93 -16.91
C ALA A 68 13.72 -3.44 -17.18
#